data_AF-A0A7V2ACM9-F1
#
_entry.id   AF-A0A7V2ACM9-F1
#
_cell.length_a   1.000
_cell.length_b   1.000
_cell.length_c   1.000
_cell.angle_alpha   90.00
_cell.angle_beta   90.00
_cell.angle_gamma   90.00
#
_symmetry.space_group_name_H-M   'P 1'
#
loop_
_entity.id
_entity.type
_entity.pdbx_description
1 polymer ?
#
loop_
_entity_poly.entity_id
_entity_poly.type
_entity_poly.pdbx_seq_one_letter_code
_entity_poly.pdbx_strand_id
1 'polypeptide(L)'
;MTFAAELSLYEKAIRICRLVARNPNVVAFLDAPHTGTDLGPETFSTFRRQLTGSADAVRVGAGRAYLKVVESTLDGRRIAVESGCEALWEKIETQIRMLDAIAPADWAAATVQGDIEPLRRGVLRVWYPSVQKVATWMGDTRLRRRVGEVLVTDEQLEEMDRLLEPGDILLTRKNWYMSNIGLPGFWPHAVLYVGGPEKLADYFDDDAVRAWLQERTGRGTTFVEYLSQMYPQRWLEYSLAIDGRPHRVIESVKDGVVMHTLSQCAGDSIAVLRPRKDKLAKAQAIVEAFRHVGKPYDYQFDFATDHALVCTELVWRSWRPGPGKEGLDLPLVEIAGRWTLPANEIARLYAETADEPDRLLDFVCFLDAREQEGRSMIADEPAFRRSHNRPKWASP
;
A
#
# COMPACT_ATOMS: atom_id res chain seq x y z
N MET A 1 13.14 -3.32 9.98
CA MET A 1 12.63 -2.90 11.31
C MET A 1 11.22 -3.42 11.62
N THR A 2 10.32 -3.50 10.64
CA THR A 2 8.91 -3.90 10.82
C THR A 2 8.74 -5.28 11.48
N PHE A 3 9.41 -6.33 10.96
CA PHE A 3 9.27 -7.68 11.53
C PHE A 3 9.76 -7.78 12.99
N ALA A 4 10.85 -7.12 13.36
CA ALA A 4 11.35 -7.13 14.74
C ALA A 4 10.37 -6.46 15.71
N ALA A 5 9.68 -5.39 15.28
CA ALA A 5 8.68 -4.71 16.07
C ALA A 5 7.41 -5.55 16.24
N GLU A 6 6.94 -6.17 15.15
CA GLU A 6 5.80 -7.10 15.17
C GLU A 6 6.08 -8.32 16.06
N LEU A 7 7.26 -8.92 15.91
CA LEU A 7 7.71 -10.03 16.74
C LEU A 7 7.79 -9.63 18.22
N SER A 8 8.31 -8.43 18.51
CA SER A 8 8.33 -7.87 19.87
C SER A 8 6.93 -7.71 20.47
N LEU A 9 5.99 -7.18 19.67
CA LEU A 9 4.62 -6.94 20.12
C LEU A 9 3.90 -8.26 20.39
N TYR A 10 3.99 -9.20 19.46
CA TYR A 10 3.37 -10.52 19.57
C TYR A 10 3.91 -11.30 20.76
N GLU A 11 5.23 -11.30 20.94
CA GLU A 11 5.90 -11.95 22.08
C GLU A 11 5.43 -11.40 23.44
N LYS A 12 5.35 -10.07 23.57
CA LYS A 12 4.86 -9.42 24.79
C LYS A 12 3.37 -9.67 25.01
N ALA A 13 2.56 -9.62 23.95
CA ALA A 13 1.13 -9.87 24.02
C ALA A 13 0.84 -11.30 24.51
N ILE A 14 1.53 -12.30 23.97
CA ILE A 14 1.44 -13.70 24.42
C ILE A 14 1.80 -13.83 25.90
N ARG A 15 2.86 -13.17 26.38
CA ARG A 15 3.24 -13.20 27.80
C ARG A 15 2.12 -12.65 28.68
N ILE A 16 1.56 -11.49 28.33
CA ILE A 16 0.47 -10.86 29.10
C ILE A 16 -0.75 -11.77 29.09
N CYS A 17 -1.17 -12.26 27.92
CA CYS A 17 -2.31 -13.17 27.79
C CYS A 17 -2.15 -14.42 28.65
N ARG A 18 -0.97 -15.04 28.67
CA ARG A 18 -0.71 -16.22 29.49
C ARG A 18 -0.63 -15.93 30.97
N LEU A 19 -0.06 -14.79 31.36
CA LEU A 19 0.00 -14.39 32.75
C LEU A 19 -1.40 -14.17 33.31
N VAL A 20 -2.23 -13.41 32.60
CA VAL A 20 -3.61 -13.09 33.01
C VAL A 20 -4.51 -14.33 32.99
N ALA A 21 -4.39 -15.19 31.96
CA ALA A 21 -5.18 -16.41 31.84
C ALA A 21 -4.95 -17.43 32.97
N ARG A 22 -3.86 -17.32 33.75
CA ARG A 22 -3.62 -18.18 34.92
C ARG A 22 -4.55 -17.89 36.10
N ASN A 23 -5.23 -16.75 36.11
CA ASN A 23 -6.12 -16.37 37.19
C ASN A 23 -7.54 -16.09 36.65
N PRO A 24 -8.48 -17.05 36.78
CA PRO A 24 -9.85 -16.89 36.32
C PRO A 24 -10.58 -15.68 36.90
N ASN A 25 -10.24 -15.27 38.12
CA ASN A 25 -10.85 -14.09 38.76
C ASN A 25 -10.39 -12.80 38.09
N VAL A 26 -9.13 -12.73 37.64
CA VAL A 26 -8.62 -11.56 36.89
C VAL A 26 -9.24 -11.51 35.51
N VAL A 27 -9.42 -12.66 34.84
CA VAL A 27 -10.13 -12.73 33.55
C VAL A 27 -11.58 -12.27 33.71
N ALA A 28 -12.31 -12.82 34.68
CA ALA A 28 -13.68 -12.43 34.95
C ALA A 28 -13.81 -10.95 35.34
N PHE A 29 -12.86 -10.43 36.14
CA PHE A 29 -12.79 -9.01 36.45
C PHE A 29 -12.59 -8.20 35.17
N LEU A 30 -11.56 -8.46 34.37
CA LEU A 30 -11.25 -7.66 33.18
C LEU A 30 -12.31 -7.74 32.07
N ASP A 31 -13.09 -8.83 32.01
CA ASP A 31 -14.15 -8.98 31.02
C ASP A 31 -15.53 -8.50 31.52
N ALA A 32 -15.68 -8.23 32.82
CA ALA A 32 -16.90 -7.65 33.38
C ALA A 32 -17.04 -6.14 33.05
N PRO A 33 -18.28 -5.61 32.97
CA PRO A 33 -18.49 -4.17 32.81
C PRO A 33 -18.06 -3.39 34.07
N HIS A 34 -17.23 -2.36 33.92
CA HIS A 34 -16.80 -1.48 35.03
C HIS A 34 -17.33 -0.06 34.88
N THR A 35 -18.48 0.23 35.49
CA THR A 35 -19.05 1.58 35.48
C THR A 35 -18.14 2.56 36.21
N GLY A 36 -17.72 3.63 35.52
CA GLY A 36 -16.84 4.66 36.10
C GLY A 36 -15.33 4.46 35.84
N THR A 37 -14.96 3.50 34.99
CA THR A 37 -13.58 3.34 34.48
C THR A 37 -13.58 3.28 32.95
N ASP A 38 -12.41 3.44 32.34
CA ASP A 38 -12.24 3.28 30.88
C ASP A 38 -12.14 1.80 30.43
N LEU A 39 -12.32 0.84 31.35
CA LEU A 39 -12.33 -0.58 31.04
C LEU A 39 -13.72 -1.00 30.52
N GLY A 40 -13.83 -1.18 29.21
CA GLY A 40 -15.03 -1.70 28.56
C GLY A 40 -15.29 -3.19 28.87
N PRO A 41 -16.49 -3.70 28.56
CA PRO A 41 -16.76 -5.14 28.66
C PRO A 41 -15.82 -5.93 27.74
N GLU A 42 -15.49 -7.17 28.12
CA GLU A 42 -14.60 -8.07 27.36
C GLU A 42 -13.20 -7.48 27.06
N THR A 43 -12.65 -6.63 27.94
CA THR A 43 -11.36 -5.97 27.70
C THR A 43 -10.23 -6.97 27.46
N PHE A 44 -10.14 -8.02 28.30
CA PHE A 44 -9.08 -9.01 28.17
C PHE A 44 -9.29 -9.93 26.96
N SER A 45 -10.53 -10.37 26.75
CA SER A 45 -10.90 -11.18 25.60
C SER A 45 -10.65 -10.46 24.26
N THR A 46 -10.91 -9.15 24.21
CA THR A 46 -10.63 -8.30 23.04
C THR A 46 -9.12 -8.11 22.83
N PHE A 47 -8.37 -7.79 23.89
CA PHE A 47 -6.90 -7.68 23.83
C PHE A 47 -6.25 -8.96 23.27
N ARG A 48 -6.66 -10.13 23.79
CA ARG A 48 -6.16 -11.44 23.32
C ARG A 48 -6.49 -11.70 21.86
N ARG A 49 -7.70 -11.37 21.41
CA ARG A 49 -8.13 -11.56 20.01
C ARG A 49 -7.37 -10.65 19.04
N GLN A 50 -7.09 -9.41 19.44
CA GLN A 50 -6.45 -8.41 18.57
C GLN A 50 -4.93 -8.56 18.46
N LEU A 51 -4.26 -9.07 19.50
CA LEU A 51 -2.79 -9.08 19.56
C LEU A 51 -2.17 -10.48 19.59
N THR A 52 -2.99 -11.52 19.76
CA THR A 52 -2.54 -12.92 19.71
C THR A 52 -3.40 -13.76 18.76
N GLY A 53 -4.03 -13.12 17.77
CA GLY A 53 -4.91 -13.78 16.82
C GLY A 53 -4.16 -14.77 15.91
N SER A 54 -4.92 -15.63 15.22
CA SER A 54 -4.37 -16.59 14.25
C SER A 54 -3.61 -15.89 13.12
N ALA A 55 -4.06 -14.71 12.69
CA ALA A 55 -3.36 -13.90 11.69
C ALA A 55 -1.98 -13.41 12.16
N ASP A 56 -1.86 -12.99 13.42
CA ASP A 56 -0.57 -12.59 14.01
C ASP A 56 0.39 -13.77 14.13
N ALA A 57 -0.13 -14.92 14.56
CA ALA A 57 0.62 -16.18 14.64
C ALA A 57 1.18 -16.61 13.27
N VAL A 58 0.35 -16.53 12.22
CA VAL A 58 0.74 -16.84 10.83
C VAL A 58 1.81 -15.87 10.32
N ARG A 59 1.66 -14.56 10.58
CA ARG A 59 2.67 -13.55 10.18
C ARG A 59 4.02 -13.80 10.84
N VAL A 60 4.03 -14.08 12.14
CA VAL A 60 5.26 -14.41 12.89
C VAL A 60 5.90 -15.70 12.38
N GLY A 61 5.09 -16.73 12.11
CA GLY A 61 5.55 -17.99 11.52
C GLY A 61 6.15 -17.82 10.11
N ALA A 62 5.48 -17.07 9.24
CA ALA A 62 5.96 -16.78 7.89
C ALA A 62 7.26 -15.95 7.90
N GLY A 63 7.37 -14.94 8.76
CA GLY A 63 8.59 -14.15 8.90
C GLY A 63 9.78 -14.96 9.43
N ARG A 64 9.55 -15.94 10.33
CA ARG A 64 10.58 -16.90 10.74
C ARG A 64 11.03 -17.79 9.57
N ALA A 65 10.10 -18.31 8.78
CA ALA A 65 10.43 -19.13 7.62
C ALA A 65 11.25 -18.32 6.60
N TYR A 66 10.85 -17.07 6.36
CA TYR A 66 11.59 -16.15 5.50
C TYR A 66 13.00 -15.88 6.01
N LEU A 67 13.20 -15.61 7.30
CA LEU A 67 14.53 -15.41 7.88
C LEU A 67 15.45 -16.62 7.70
N LYS A 68 14.91 -17.84 7.81
CA LYS A 68 15.68 -19.06 7.52
C LYS A 68 16.12 -19.13 6.05
N VAL A 69 15.27 -18.72 5.12
CA VAL A 69 15.61 -18.65 3.69
C VAL A 69 16.66 -17.58 3.45
N VAL A 70 16.51 -16.38 4.03
CA VAL A 70 17.48 -15.28 3.92
C VAL A 70 18.84 -15.72 4.47
N GLU A 71 18.87 -16.37 5.63
CA GLU A 71 20.11 -16.89 6.20
C GLU A 71 20.76 -17.95 5.30
N SER A 72 19.99 -18.97 4.92
CA SER A 72 20.52 -20.12 4.15
C SER A 72 20.87 -19.82 2.69
N THR A 73 20.23 -18.80 2.09
CA THR A 73 20.37 -18.49 0.66
C THR A 73 21.27 -17.28 0.41
N LEU A 74 21.26 -16.29 1.31
CA LEU A 74 21.91 -15.01 1.09
C LEU A 74 22.99 -14.69 2.13
N ASP A 75 23.25 -15.59 3.09
CA ASP A 75 24.13 -15.31 4.22
C ASP A 75 23.65 -14.05 4.98
N GLY A 76 22.37 -14.08 5.34
CA GLY A 76 21.62 -12.97 5.93
C GLY A 76 22.30 -12.32 7.13
N ARG A 77 22.99 -13.11 7.96
CA ARG A 77 23.77 -12.63 9.09
C ARG A 77 24.97 -11.79 8.65
N ARG A 78 25.72 -12.23 7.64
CA ARG A 78 26.79 -11.42 7.06
C ARG A 78 26.26 -10.11 6.49
N ILE A 79 25.13 -10.17 5.76
CA ILE A 79 24.45 -8.96 5.26
C ILE A 79 24.05 -8.02 6.40
N ALA A 80 23.53 -8.57 7.51
CA ALA A 80 23.14 -7.79 8.68
C ALA A 80 24.34 -7.09 9.32
N VAL A 81 25.49 -7.75 9.44
CA VAL A 81 26.76 -7.17 9.93
C VAL A 81 27.25 -6.07 8.99
N GLU A 82 27.34 -6.35 7.69
CA GLU A 82 27.78 -5.40 6.67
C GLU A 82 26.86 -4.16 6.58
N SER A 83 25.58 -4.31 6.93
CA SER A 83 24.57 -3.25 6.94
C SER A 83 24.43 -2.54 8.30
N GLY A 84 25.29 -2.84 9.28
CA GLY A 84 25.21 -2.26 10.63
C GLY A 84 23.93 -2.61 11.42
N CYS A 85 23.26 -3.69 11.02
CA CYS A 85 21.97 -4.16 11.56
C CYS A 85 22.09 -5.44 12.40
N GLU A 86 23.31 -5.85 12.78
CA GLU A 86 23.58 -7.08 13.55
C GLU A 86 22.73 -7.16 14.83
N ALA A 87 22.70 -6.08 15.63
CA ALA A 87 21.92 -6.02 16.87
C ALA A 87 20.41 -6.27 16.64
N LEU A 88 19.89 -5.89 15.47
CA LEU A 88 18.50 -6.14 15.10
C LEU A 88 18.27 -7.63 14.78
N TRP A 89 19.22 -8.26 14.09
CA TRP A 89 19.18 -9.69 13.78
C TRP A 89 19.22 -10.54 15.06
N GLU A 90 20.15 -10.24 15.98
CA GLU A 90 20.26 -10.93 17.27
C GLU A 90 19.00 -10.77 18.12
N LYS A 91 18.40 -9.57 18.10
CA LYS A 91 17.13 -9.31 18.79
C LYS A 91 16.00 -10.17 18.24
N ILE A 92 15.90 -10.30 16.92
CA ILE A 92 14.90 -11.15 16.27
C ILE A 92 15.09 -12.62 16.68
N GLU A 93 16.31 -13.16 16.59
CA GLU A 93 16.60 -14.54 16.99
C GLU A 93 16.29 -14.79 18.48
N THR A 94 16.59 -13.82 19.33
CA THR A 94 16.30 -13.88 20.76
C THR A 94 14.79 -13.96 20.99
N GLN A 95 14.01 -13.15 20.29
CA GLN A 95 12.55 -13.15 20.42
C GLN A 95 11.90 -14.40 19.84
N ILE A 96 12.42 -14.93 18.73
CA ILE A 96 12.00 -16.23 18.20
C ILE A 96 12.25 -17.33 19.25
N ARG A 97 13.43 -17.34 19.89
CA ARG A 97 13.75 -18.29 20.96
C ARG A 97 12.83 -18.15 22.18
N MET A 98 12.47 -16.92 22.56
CA MET A 98 11.51 -16.67 23.64
C MET A 98 10.11 -17.17 23.27
N LEU A 99 9.66 -16.96 22.03
CA LEU A 99 8.38 -17.46 21.53
C LEU A 99 8.35 -18.99 21.41
N ASP A 100 9.44 -19.63 21.00
CA ASP A 100 9.57 -21.10 21.00
C ASP A 100 9.44 -21.65 22.43
N ALA A 101 10.01 -20.95 23.42
CA ALA A 101 9.94 -21.37 24.82
C ALA A 101 8.56 -21.14 25.46
N ILE A 102 7.88 -20.06 25.08
CA ILE A 102 6.60 -19.69 25.67
C ILE A 102 5.48 -20.42 24.94
N ALA A 103 5.36 -20.27 23.61
CA ALA A 103 4.18 -20.71 22.86
C ALA A 103 4.50 -21.68 21.70
N PRO A 104 5.15 -22.83 21.95
CA PRO A 104 5.66 -23.69 20.88
C PRO A 104 4.59 -24.23 19.93
N ALA A 105 3.32 -24.37 20.36
CA ALA A 105 2.23 -24.85 19.51
C ALA A 105 1.42 -23.73 18.83
N ASP A 106 1.29 -22.56 19.46
CA ASP A 106 0.30 -21.54 19.08
C ASP A 106 0.66 -20.82 17.76
N TRP A 107 1.96 -20.78 17.42
CA TRP A 107 2.45 -20.20 16.16
C TRP A 107 3.21 -21.20 15.29
N ALA A 108 3.61 -22.36 15.83
CA ALA A 108 4.16 -23.45 15.04
C ALA A 108 3.07 -24.33 14.39
N ALA A 109 1.83 -24.32 14.88
CA ALA A 109 0.70 -24.99 14.21
C ALA A 109 0.43 -24.40 12.81
N ALA A 110 0.77 -23.13 12.56
CA ALA A 110 0.80 -22.53 11.23
C ALA A 110 1.86 -23.16 10.29
N THR A 111 2.71 -24.04 10.81
CA THR A 111 3.69 -24.84 10.06
C THR A 111 3.30 -26.32 9.91
N VAL A 112 2.34 -26.86 10.67
CA VAL A 112 2.11 -28.33 10.75
C VAL A 112 0.63 -28.78 10.72
N GLN A 113 -0.35 -27.96 11.11
CA GLN A 113 -1.79 -28.36 11.05
C GLN A 113 -2.62 -27.43 10.16
N GLY A 114 -2.32 -27.54 8.87
CA GLY A 114 -3.08 -26.99 7.77
C GLY A 114 -2.39 -27.41 6.49
N ASP A 115 -2.53 -28.70 6.15
CA ASP A 115 -2.08 -29.38 4.93
C ASP A 115 -0.80 -28.85 4.25
N ILE A 116 0.24 -29.68 4.28
CA ILE A 116 1.51 -29.40 3.57
C ILE A 116 1.34 -29.57 2.04
N GLU A 117 0.20 -30.06 1.54
CA GLU A 117 -0.14 -30.13 0.11
C GLU A 117 -0.53 -28.77 -0.53
N PRO A 118 -1.39 -27.93 0.08
CA PRO A 118 -1.59 -26.55 -0.30
C PRO A 118 -0.43 -25.64 0.09
N LEU A 119 0.42 -26.00 1.07
CA LEU A 119 1.66 -25.27 1.36
C LEU A 119 2.81 -25.62 0.39
N ARG A 120 2.91 -26.85 -0.11
CA ARG A 120 3.74 -27.16 -1.29
C ARG A 120 3.21 -26.46 -2.54
N ARG A 121 1.89 -26.39 -2.76
CA ARG A 121 1.31 -25.62 -3.88
C ARG A 121 1.32 -24.10 -3.68
N GLY A 122 1.40 -23.61 -2.44
CA GLY A 122 1.42 -22.19 -2.09
C GLY A 122 2.83 -21.61 -1.95
N VAL A 123 3.80 -22.39 -1.47
CA VAL A 123 5.20 -21.96 -1.30
C VAL A 123 6.06 -22.33 -2.51
N LEU A 124 5.83 -23.47 -3.19
CA LEU A 124 6.62 -23.83 -4.38
C LEU A 124 6.09 -23.20 -5.69
N ARG A 125 4.82 -22.76 -5.74
CA ARG A 125 4.30 -21.98 -6.88
C ARG A 125 4.65 -20.49 -6.78
N VAL A 126 4.99 -20.04 -5.57
CA VAL A 126 5.58 -18.72 -5.29
C VAL A 126 7.09 -18.72 -5.58
N TRP A 127 7.77 -19.87 -5.72
CA TRP A 127 9.23 -19.92 -5.84
C TRP A 127 9.78 -21.06 -6.76
N TYR A 128 9.40 -21.00 -8.05
CA TYR A 128 10.13 -21.42 -9.28
C TYR A 128 10.54 -22.88 -9.62
N PRO A 129 10.49 -23.25 -10.93
CA PRO A 129 11.72 -23.60 -11.66
C PRO A 129 11.78 -23.10 -13.13
N SER A 130 12.04 -21.80 -13.30
CA SER A 130 12.59 -21.17 -14.51
C SER A 130 13.53 -20.00 -14.17
N VAL A 131 13.40 -19.37 -12.99
CA VAL A 131 14.30 -18.28 -12.55
C VAL A 131 15.58 -18.75 -11.86
N GLN A 132 15.66 -19.99 -11.38
CA GLN A 132 16.91 -20.47 -10.77
C GLN A 132 18.08 -20.53 -11.75
N LYS A 133 17.83 -20.66 -13.07
CA LYS A 133 18.88 -20.58 -14.10
C LYS A 133 19.23 -19.15 -14.53
N VAL A 134 18.39 -18.16 -14.22
CA VAL A 134 18.64 -16.74 -14.56
C VAL A 134 19.27 -16.00 -13.37
N ALA A 135 18.85 -16.32 -12.14
CA ALA A 135 19.32 -15.68 -10.92
C ALA A 135 20.80 -15.98 -10.58
N THR A 136 21.28 -17.20 -10.87
CA THR A 136 22.70 -17.55 -10.66
C THR A 136 23.62 -16.98 -11.74
N TRP A 137 23.11 -16.59 -12.90
CA TRP A 137 23.92 -15.92 -13.93
C TRP A 137 23.95 -14.39 -13.76
N MET A 138 22.83 -13.78 -13.34
CA MET A 138 22.75 -12.32 -13.17
C MET A 138 23.28 -11.79 -11.83
N GLY A 139 23.38 -12.64 -10.80
CA GLY A 139 23.89 -12.23 -9.47
C GLY A 139 25.35 -11.76 -9.47
N ASP A 140 26.16 -12.23 -10.43
CA ASP A 140 27.61 -11.97 -10.45
C ASP A 140 28.02 -10.76 -11.31
N THR A 141 27.08 -10.02 -11.91
CA THR A 141 27.46 -8.87 -12.74
C THR A 141 26.58 -7.66 -12.46
N ARG A 142 27.10 -6.73 -11.64
CA ARG A 142 26.74 -5.28 -11.55
C ARG A 142 25.39 -5.01 -10.84
N LEU A 143 25.22 -4.13 -9.85
CA LEU A 143 25.90 -2.88 -9.48
C LEU A 143 25.60 -2.50 -8.01
N ARG A 144 26.60 -1.86 -7.41
CA ARG A 144 26.49 -0.99 -6.23
C ARG A 144 25.51 0.17 -6.53
N ARG A 145 24.37 0.26 -5.84
CA ARG A 145 23.70 1.54 -5.57
C ARG A 145 23.13 1.57 -4.17
N ARG A 146 23.26 2.72 -3.51
CA ARG A 146 22.91 2.94 -2.11
C ARG A 146 21.39 2.98 -1.96
N VAL A 147 20.91 2.29 -0.94
CA VAL A 147 19.56 2.47 -0.38
C VAL A 147 19.36 3.98 -0.13
N GLY A 148 18.44 4.63 -0.86
CA GLY A 148 18.02 6.02 -0.60
C GLY A 148 18.01 6.99 -1.78
N GLU A 149 18.61 6.69 -2.92
CA GLU A 149 18.56 7.57 -4.11
C GLU A 149 17.35 7.22 -4.99
N VAL A 150 16.32 8.07 -4.99
CA VAL A 150 15.21 8.04 -5.96
C VAL A 150 15.62 8.79 -7.23
N LEU A 151 15.25 8.28 -8.41
CA LEU A 151 15.69 8.86 -9.68
C LEU A 151 14.84 10.02 -10.20
N VAL A 152 13.59 10.14 -9.75
CA VAL A 152 12.72 11.27 -10.11
C VAL A 152 13.05 12.45 -9.20
N THR A 153 13.37 13.61 -9.79
CA THR A 153 13.76 14.81 -9.05
C THR A 153 12.56 15.66 -8.67
N ASP A 154 12.71 16.51 -7.64
CA ASP A 154 11.66 17.44 -7.23
C ASP A 154 11.30 18.44 -8.33
N GLU A 155 12.28 18.89 -9.12
CA GLU A 155 12.05 19.77 -10.27
C GLU A 155 11.12 19.11 -11.31
N GLN A 156 11.36 17.83 -11.63
CA GLN A 156 10.49 17.09 -12.54
C GLN A 156 9.08 16.90 -11.95
N LEU A 157 8.96 16.73 -10.63
CA LEU A 157 7.67 16.61 -9.96
C LEU A 157 6.90 17.93 -9.94
N GLU A 158 7.58 19.07 -9.80
CA GLU A 158 6.97 20.40 -9.89
C GLU A 158 6.47 20.69 -11.31
N GLU A 159 7.25 20.34 -12.34
CA GLU A 159 6.81 20.45 -13.72
C GLU A 159 5.61 19.54 -14.02
N MET A 160 5.69 18.29 -13.54
CA MET A 160 4.60 17.33 -13.63
C MET A 160 3.35 17.89 -12.94
N ASP A 161 3.42 18.38 -11.70
CA ASP A 161 2.27 18.92 -10.94
C ASP A 161 1.47 19.97 -11.74
N ARG A 162 2.12 20.74 -12.63
CA ARG A 162 1.43 21.73 -13.48
C ARG A 162 0.55 21.11 -14.57
N LEU A 163 0.86 19.89 -15.02
CA LEU A 163 0.10 19.14 -16.04
C LEU A 163 -1.07 18.35 -15.45
N LEU A 164 -1.02 18.05 -14.14
CA LEU A 164 -1.96 17.15 -13.47
C LEU A 164 -3.27 17.86 -13.12
N GLU A 165 -4.36 17.12 -13.26
CA GLU A 165 -5.71 17.52 -12.86
C GLU A 165 -6.18 16.69 -11.67
N PRO A 166 -6.97 17.28 -10.75
CA PRO A 166 -7.60 16.53 -9.66
C PRO A 166 -8.35 15.29 -10.18
N GLY A 167 -8.04 14.13 -9.61
CA GLY A 167 -8.61 12.83 -10.00
C GLY A 167 -7.72 11.99 -10.92
N ASP A 168 -6.59 12.51 -11.40
CA ASP A 168 -5.61 11.73 -12.16
C ASP A 168 -5.09 10.52 -11.33
N ILE A 169 -4.79 9.42 -12.02
CA ILE A 169 -4.27 8.18 -11.44
C ILE A 169 -2.76 8.11 -11.73
N LEU A 170 -1.97 7.99 -10.66
CA LEU A 170 -0.52 7.90 -10.72
C LEU A 170 -0.12 6.44 -10.54
N LEU A 171 0.65 5.91 -11.47
CA LEU A 171 1.35 4.64 -11.30
C LEU A 171 2.78 4.94 -10.89
N THR A 172 3.23 4.42 -9.75
CA THR A 172 4.57 4.72 -9.23
C THR A 172 5.38 3.46 -9.02
N ARG A 173 6.69 3.57 -9.24
CA ARG A 173 7.65 2.51 -9.03
C ARG A 173 8.79 3.06 -8.19
N LYS A 174 8.96 2.47 -7.00
CA LYS A 174 10.13 2.69 -6.14
C LYS A 174 10.85 1.36 -5.98
N ASN A 175 12.08 1.29 -6.50
CA ASN A 175 12.94 0.17 -6.28
C ASN A 175 13.25 0.04 -4.79
N TRP A 176 13.43 -1.21 -4.32
CA TRP A 176 13.90 -1.52 -2.97
C TRP A 176 12.93 -1.22 -1.80
N TYR A 177 11.66 -0.90 -2.06
CA TYR A 177 10.64 -0.90 -1.01
C TYR A 177 10.15 -2.33 -0.74
N MET A 178 10.29 -2.80 0.51
CA MET A 178 10.03 -4.19 0.92
C MET A 178 8.61 -4.68 0.60
N SER A 179 7.60 -3.80 0.61
CA SER A 179 6.21 -4.15 0.30
C SER A 179 6.02 -4.59 -1.16
N ASN A 180 6.97 -4.30 -2.05
CA ASN A 180 6.85 -4.60 -3.48
C ASN A 180 7.32 -6.02 -3.82
N ILE A 181 8.00 -6.74 -2.90
CA ILE A 181 8.56 -8.07 -3.15
C ILE A 181 7.41 -9.10 -3.25
N GLY A 182 6.97 -9.43 -4.46
CA GLY A 182 5.97 -10.48 -4.72
C GLY A 182 4.89 -10.15 -5.76
N LEU A 183 4.70 -8.87 -6.12
CA LEU A 183 3.78 -8.48 -7.19
C LEU A 183 4.49 -8.49 -8.56
N PRO A 184 3.98 -9.23 -9.56
CA PRO A 184 4.55 -9.24 -10.90
C PRO A 184 4.31 -7.91 -11.62
N GLY A 185 5.18 -7.57 -12.55
CA GLY A 185 5.04 -6.38 -13.40
C GLY A 185 5.92 -5.19 -12.99
N PHE A 186 5.99 -4.20 -13.88
CA PHE A 186 6.83 -3.01 -13.72
C PHE A 186 6.23 -2.01 -12.71
N TRP A 187 4.91 -1.89 -12.68
CA TRP A 187 4.19 -0.96 -11.81
C TRP A 187 3.65 -1.64 -10.55
N PRO A 188 4.28 -1.43 -9.38
CA PRO A 188 3.83 -2.05 -8.12
C PRO A 188 2.74 -1.26 -7.39
N HIS A 189 2.54 0.02 -7.73
CA HIS A 189 1.76 0.94 -6.89
C HIS A 189 0.88 1.88 -7.72
N ALA A 190 -0.30 2.20 -7.19
CA ALA A 190 -1.21 3.19 -7.75
C ALA A 190 -1.64 4.19 -6.68
N VAL A 191 -1.81 5.45 -7.10
CA VAL A 191 -2.02 6.60 -6.23
C VAL A 191 -3.09 7.50 -6.87
N LEU A 192 -3.94 8.13 -6.06
CA LEU A 192 -4.88 9.13 -6.54
C LEU A 192 -4.30 10.54 -6.35
N TYR A 193 -4.19 11.29 -7.44
CA TYR A 193 -3.83 12.71 -7.38
C TYR A 193 -5.04 13.57 -7.05
N VAL A 194 -4.84 14.51 -6.13
CA VAL A 194 -5.87 15.44 -5.66
C VAL A 194 -5.53 16.87 -6.06
N GLY A 195 -4.25 17.25 -6.06
CA GLY A 195 -3.81 18.64 -6.25
C GLY A 195 -3.56 19.34 -4.92
N GLY A 196 -3.52 20.67 -4.91
CA GLY A 196 -3.49 21.48 -3.69
C GLY A 196 -4.84 22.19 -3.46
N PRO A 197 -5.06 22.81 -2.28
CA PRO A 197 -6.31 23.49 -1.96
C PRO A 197 -6.77 24.52 -3.01
N GLU A 198 -5.85 25.36 -3.51
CA GLU A 198 -6.15 26.37 -4.54
C GLU A 198 -6.56 25.71 -5.86
N LYS A 199 -5.79 24.70 -6.32
CA LYS A 199 -6.11 23.95 -7.53
C LYS A 199 -7.49 23.25 -7.42
N LEU A 200 -7.83 22.71 -6.24
CA LEU A 200 -9.15 22.12 -6.01
C LEU A 200 -10.27 23.17 -6.08
N ALA A 201 -10.06 24.33 -5.48
CA ALA A 201 -11.03 25.42 -5.50
C ALA A 201 -11.31 25.87 -6.94
N ASP A 202 -10.25 26.13 -7.71
CA ASP A 202 -10.38 26.61 -9.09
C ASP A 202 -10.92 25.54 -10.04
N TYR A 203 -10.42 24.30 -9.94
CA TYR A 203 -10.80 23.23 -10.85
C TYR A 203 -12.26 22.82 -10.68
N PHE A 204 -12.76 22.79 -9.44
CA PHE A 204 -14.14 22.40 -9.11
C PHE A 204 -15.09 23.59 -8.92
N ASP A 205 -14.69 24.78 -9.34
CA ASP A 205 -15.62 25.90 -9.52
C ASP A 205 -16.47 25.68 -10.79
N ASP A 206 -17.42 24.74 -10.68
CA ASP A 206 -18.20 24.20 -11.79
C ASP A 206 -19.67 24.06 -11.40
N ASP A 207 -20.58 24.37 -12.33
CA ASP A 207 -22.01 24.41 -12.06
C ASP A 207 -22.59 23.03 -11.71
N ALA A 208 -22.11 21.94 -12.33
CA ALA A 208 -22.57 20.60 -12.02
C ALA A 208 -22.11 20.18 -10.61
N VAL A 209 -20.89 20.55 -10.22
CA VAL A 209 -20.37 20.32 -8.87
C VAL A 209 -21.15 21.12 -7.84
N ARG A 210 -21.40 22.41 -8.08
CA ARG A 210 -22.18 23.28 -7.18
C ARG A 210 -23.61 22.77 -7.01
N ALA A 211 -24.28 22.36 -8.10
CA ALA A 211 -25.62 21.78 -8.05
C ALA A 211 -25.67 20.51 -7.20
N TRP A 212 -24.70 19.61 -7.40
CA TRP A 212 -24.57 18.39 -6.61
C TRP A 212 -24.30 18.66 -5.12
N LEU A 213 -23.47 19.65 -4.80
CA LEU A 213 -23.23 20.06 -3.41
C LEU A 213 -24.45 20.72 -2.77
N GLN A 214 -25.19 21.53 -3.53
CA GLN A 214 -26.44 22.15 -3.08
C GLN A 214 -27.50 21.09 -2.74
N GLU A 215 -27.66 20.07 -3.58
CA GLU A 215 -28.58 18.96 -3.32
C GLU A 215 -28.17 18.19 -2.05
N ARG A 216 -26.88 17.94 -1.87
CA ARG A 216 -26.36 17.18 -0.72
C ARG A 216 -26.37 17.93 0.61
N THR A 217 -26.09 19.22 0.58
CA THR A 217 -25.90 20.01 1.80
C THR A 217 -27.09 20.91 2.13
N GLY A 218 -28.01 21.10 1.18
CA GLY A 218 -29.13 22.03 1.30
C GLY A 218 -28.74 23.51 1.20
N ARG A 219 -27.47 23.83 0.92
CA ARG A 219 -26.97 25.21 0.81
C ARG A 219 -25.89 25.36 -0.26
N GLY A 220 -25.70 26.56 -0.77
CA GLY A 220 -24.63 26.86 -1.70
C GLY A 220 -23.30 26.81 -0.97
N THR A 221 -22.43 25.90 -1.36
CA THR A 221 -21.07 25.76 -0.80
C THR A 221 -20.10 25.39 -1.90
N THR A 222 -18.85 25.82 -1.76
CA THR A 222 -17.78 25.42 -2.68
C THR A 222 -17.26 24.01 -2.35
N PHE A 223 -16.55 23.40 -3.28
CA PHE A 223 -15.99 22.05 -3.07
C PHE A 223 -15.02 21.98 -1.89
N VAL A 224 -14.16 23.00 -1.74
CA VAL A 224 -13.18 23.09 -0.65
C VAL A 224 -13.88 23.33 0.69
N GLU A 225 -14.88 24.19 0.74
CA GLU A 225 -15.69 24.38 1.95
C GLU A 225 -16.36 23.06 2.37
N TYR A 226 -16.93 22.33 1.41
CA TYR A 226 -17.54 21.04 1.67
C TYR A 226 -16.55 20.04 2.28
N LEU A 227 -15.36 19.89 1.68
CA LEU A 227 -14.32 19.00 2.23
C LEU A 227 -13.87 19.44 3.63
N SER A 228 -13.68 20.74 3.86
CA SER A 228 -13.26 21.27 5.16
C SER A 228 -14.31 21.04 6.26
N GLN A 229 -15.59 21.08 5.93
CA GLN A 229 -16.67 20.86 6.89
C GLN A 229 -16.91 19.38 7.17
N MET A 230 -16.84 18.53 6.13
CA MET A 230 -17.08 17.09 6.27
C MET A 230 -15.89 16.39 6.92
N TYR A 231 -14.67 16.86 6.65
CA TYR A 231 -13.43 16.23 7.07
C TYR A 231 -12.44 17.22 7.69
N PRO A 232 -12.80 17.94 8.77
CA PRO A 232 -12.02 19.10 9.26
C PRO A 232 -10.57 18.77 9.63
N GLN A 233 -10.33 17.65 10.31
CA GLN A 233 -8.97 17.23 10.68
C GLN A 233 -8.14 16.82 9.46
N ARG A 234 -8.73 16.05 8.54
CA ARG A 234 -8.07 15.59 7.31
C ARG A 234 -7.80 16.76 6.38
N TRP A 235 -8.73 17.71 6.28
CA TRP A 235 -8.56 18.91 5.49
C TRP A 235 -7.47 19.82 6.05
N LEU A 236 -7.38 19.96 7.38
CA LEU A 236 -6.29 20.68 8.02
C LEU A 236 -4.95 20.02 7.71
N GLU A 237 -4.82 18.71 7.91
CA GLU A 237 -3.61 17.94 7.56
C GLU A 237 -3.23 18.12 6.09
N TYR A 238 -4.19 17.96 5.18
CA TYR A 238 -4.02 18.15 3.75
C TYR A 238 -3.52 19.56 3.38
N SER A 239 -4.05 20.57 4.06
CA SER A 239 -3.71 21.98 3.81
C SER A 239 -2.34 22.37 4.36
N LEU A 240 -1.78 21.57 5.28
CA LEU A 240 -0.45 21.80 5.84
C LEU A 240 0.63 21.20 4.94
N ALA A 241 1.77 21.90 4.88
CA ALA A 241 2.97 21.39 4.23
C ALA A 241 3.84 20.62 5.24
N ILE A 242 4.47 19.53 4.79
CA ILE A 242 5.49 18.78 5.54
C ILE A 242 6.84 19.11 4.92
N ASP A 243 7.79 19.58 5.73
CA ASP A 243 9.12 20.02 5.27
C ASP A 243 9.06 21.07 4.13
N GLY A 244 8.06 21.96 4.19
CA GLY A 244 7.81 22.98 3.17
C GLY A 244 7.19 22.45 1.87
N ARG A 245 6.89 21.15 1.79
CA ARG A 245 6.26 20.51 0.63
C ARG A 245 4.78 20.26 0.89
N PRO A 246 3.88 20.69 0.00
CA PRO A 246 2.46 20.54 0.22
C PRO A 246 1.97 19.15 -0.21
N HIS A 247 0.93 18.65 0.47
CA HIS A 247 0.26 17.43 0.05
C HIS A 247 -0.35 17.58 -1.34
N ARG A 248 -0.31 16.49 -2.11
CA ARG A 248 -0.82 16.44 -3.50
C ARG A 248 -1.62 15.18 -3.80
N VAL A 249 -1.39 14.11 -3.04
CA VAL A 249 -1.93 12.79 -3.34
C VAL A 249 -2.57 12.15 -2.11
N ILE A 250 -3.48 11.22 -2.35
CA ILE A 250 -3.95 10.26 -1.36
C ILE A 250 -3.56 8.88 -1.85
N GLU A 251 -2.91 8.11 -0.98
CA GLU A 251 -2.47 6.75 -1.27
C GLU A 251 -2.70 5.81 -0.10
N SER A 252 -2.75 4.51 -0.38
CA SER A 252 -2.73 3.49 0.68
C SER A 252 -1.36 2.81 0.70
N VAL A 253 -0.63 2.99 1.80
CA VAL A 253 0.71 2.43 2.05
C VAL A 253 0.70 1.72 3.39
N LYS A 254 1.81 1.09 3.80
CA LYS A 254 1.93 0.34 5.07
C LYS A 254 1.35 1.05 6.32
N ASP A 255 1.37 2.38 6.34
CA ASP A 255 0.91 3.23 7.44
C ASP A 255 -0.61 3.54 7.36
N GLY A 256 -1.31 3.01 6.35
CA GLY A 256 -2.72 3.21 6.07
C GLY A 256 -2.99 4.05 4.82
N VAL A 257 -4.22 4.55 4.71
CA VAL A 257 -4.59 5.56 3.72
C VAL A 257 -4.17 6.93 4.23
N VAL A 258 -3.20 7.54 3.56
CA VAL A 258 -2.52 8.76 4.00
C VAL A 258 -2.51 9.80 2.89
N MET A 259 -2.29 11.05 3.28
CA MET A 259 -2.02 12.16 2.38
C MET A 259 -0.53 12.35 2.28
N HIS A 260 0.00 12.41 1.07
CA HIS A 260 1.44 12.58 0.84
C HIS A 260 1.73 13.67 -0.19
N THR A 261 2.96 14.15 -0.16
CA THR A 261 3.55 14.99 -1.19
C THR A 261 3.87 14.13 -2.42
N LEU A 262 4.03 14.77 -3.60
CA LEU A 262 4.49 14.06 -4.79
C LEU A 262 5.84 13.38 -4.58
N SER A 263 6.77 14.01 -3.86
CA SER A 263 8.10 13.45 -3.61
C SER A 263 8.09 12.22 -2.71
N GLN A 264 7.14 12.12 -1.78
CA GLN A 264 7.00 10.96 -0.90
C GLN A 264 6.48 9.73 -1.67
N CYS A 265 5.50 9.93 -2.56
CA CYS A 265 4.91 8.85 -3.35
C CYS A 265 5.73 8.50 -4.61
N ALA A 266 6.48 9.46 -5.13
CA ALA A 266 7.39 9.26 -6.24
C ALA A 266 8.54 8.31 -5.86
N GLY A 267 9.02 7.61 -6.86
CA GLY A 267 10.16 6.70 -6.75
C GLY A 267 11.12 6.95 -7.90
N ASP A 268 11.46 5.87 -8.59
CA ASP A 268 12.34 5.90 -9.76
C ASP A 268 11.57 6.15 -11.05
N SER A 269 10.29 5.79 -11.08
CA SER A 269 9.41 6.03 -12.22
C SER A 269 8.01 6.40 -11.76
N ILE A 270 7.36 7.28 -12.52
CA ILE A 270 5.98 7.69 -12.29
C ILE A 270 5.29 7.96 -13.63
N ALA A 271 4.11 7.40 -13.83
CA ALA A 271 3.26 7.66 -14.97
C ALA A 271 1.90 8.17 -14.52
N VAL A 272 1.27 8.99 -15.35
CA VAL A 272 0.00 9.66 -15.03
C VAL A 272 -1.02 9.35 -16.11
N LEU A 273 -2.16 8.83 -15.66
CA LEU A 273 -3.32 8.49 -16.48
C LEU A 273 -4.52 9.32 -16.01
N ARG A 274 -5.20 9.98 -16.94
CA ARG A 274 -6.35 10.84 -16.67
C ARG A 274 -7.66 10.11 -16.99
N PRO A 275 -8.55 9.93 -15.99
CA PRO A 275 -9.91 9.46 -16.23
C PRO A 275 -10.67 10.36 -17.20
N ARG A 276 -11.24 9.77 -18.27
CA ARG A 276 -12.13 10.46 -19.22
C ARG A 276 -13.54 10.61 -18.65
N LYS A 277 -13.63 11.38 -17.57
CA LYS A 277 -14.87 11.68 -16.85
C LYS A 277 -14.97 13.17 -16.56
N ASP A 278 -16.19 13.63 -16.36
CA ASP A 278 -16.47 15.03 -16.06
C ASP A 278 -15.93 15.45 -14.68
N LYS A 279 -15.98 16.76 -14.42
CA LYS A 279 -15.55 17.33 -13.15
C LYS A 279 -16.39 16.82 -11.97
N LEU A 280 -17.68 16.53 -12.17
CA LEU A 280 -18.54 16.00 -11.13
C LEU A 280 -18.07 14.61 -10.66
N ALA A 281 -17.77 13.70 -11.59
CA ALA A 281 -17.25 12.38 -11.29
C ALA A 281 -15.87 12.45 -10.61
N LYS A 282 -14.99 13.36 -11.06
CA LYS A 282 -13.70 13.64 -10.41
C LYS A 282 -13.87 14.14 -8.97
N ALA A 283 -14.79 15.08 -8.75
CA ALA A 283 -15.12 15.62 -7.43
C ALA A 283 -15.65 14.51 -6.49
N GLN A 284 -16.56 13.67 -6.99
CA GLN A 284 -17.08 12.51 -6.27
C GLN A 284 -15.97 11.50 -5.92
N ALA A 285 -15.03 11.26 -6.83
CA ALA A 285 -13.91 10.35 -6.59
C ALA A 285 -12.98 10.84 -5.48
N ILE A 286 -12.69 12.14 -5.46
CA ILE A 286 -11.87 12.77 -4.41
C ILE A 286 -12.60 12.75 -3.06
N VAL A 287 -13.90 13.06 -3.02
CA VAL A 287 -14.68 12.95 -1.77
C VAL A 287 -14.63 11.53 -1.21
N GLU A 288 -14.75 10.52 -2.09
CA GLU A 288 -14.63 9.12 -1.67
C GLU A 288 -13.22 8.81 -1.16
N ALA A 289 -12.16 9.31 -1.81
CA ALA A 289 -10.78 9.14 -1.31
C ALA A 289 -10.60 9.76 0.08
N PHE A 290 -11.09 10.98 0.30
CA PHE A 290 -11.05 11.66 1.60
C PHE A 290 -11.78 10.87 2.69
N ARG A 291 -12.88 10.17 2.36
CA ARG A 291 -13.59 9.29 3.30
C ARG A 291 -12.70 8.18 3.84
N HIS A 292 -11.75 7.69 3.04
CA HIS A 292 -10.87 6.58 3.39
C HIS A 292 -9.61 6.97 4.17
N VAL A 293 -9.21 8.25 4.18
CA VAL A 293 -8.00 8.70 4.89
C VAL A 293 -8.04 8.32 6.38
N GLY A 294 -6.94 7.78 6.89
CA GLY A 294 -6.79 7.25 8.25
C GLY A 294 -7.26 5.81 8.44
N LYS A 295 -7.81 5.15 7.41
CA LYS A 295 -8.04 3.70 7.46
C LYS A 295 -6.71 2.93 7.44
N PRO A 296 -6.59 1.80 8.15
CA PRO A 296 -5.37 1.00 8.16
C PRO A 296 -5.13 0.33 6.78
N TYR A 297 -3.89 -0.12 6.55
CA TYR A 297 -3.49 -0.80 5.31
C TYR A 297 -3.95 -2.26 5.30
N ASP A 298 -4.47 -2.74 4.17
CA ASP A 298 -4.84 -4.14 4.04
C ASP A 298 -3.64 -5.00 3.64
N TYR A 299 -3.05 -5.65 4.63
CA TYR A 299 -2.00 -6.64 4.40
C TYR A 299 -2.53 -7.97 3.85
N GLN A 300 -3.86 -8.16 3.78
CA GLN A 300 -4.50 -9.40 3.32
C GLN A 300 -4.89 -9.35 1.83
N PHE A 301 -4.90 -8.18 1.17
CA PHE A 301 -5.32 -8.03 -0.24
C PHE A 301 -6.72 -8.63 -0.52
N ASP A 302 -7.69 -8.37 0.37
CA ASP A 302 -9.05 -8.88 0.29
C ASP A 302 -10.06 -7.74 0.00
N PHE A 303 -10.54 -7.69 -1.24
CA PHE A 303 -11.46 -6.67 -1.74
C PHE A 303 -12.90 -6.82 -1.19
N ALA A 304 -13.17 -7.86 -0.39
CA ALA A 304 -14.50 -8.14 0.14
C ALA A 304 -14.90 -7.31 1.38
N THR A 305 -13.96 -6.60 2.04
CA THR A 305 -14.27 -5.82 3.25
C THR A 305 -13.65 -4.42 3.24
N ASP A 306 -14.32 -3.43 3.84
CA ASP A 306 -13.94 -2.00 3.79
C ASP A 306 -13.02 -1.54 4.94
N HIS A 307 -12.48 -2.49 5.73
CA HIS A 307 -11.81 -2.22 7.00
C HIS A 307 -10.32 -1.91 6.86
N ALA A 308 -9.71 -2.25 5.73
CA ALA A 308 -8.35 -1.93 5.36
C ALA A 308 -8.29 -1.84 3.82
N LEU A 309 -7.37 -1.06 3.23
CA LEU A 309 -7.27 -0.92 1.77
C LEU A 309 -5.87 -1.25 1.23
N VAL A 310 -5.81 -1.80 0.03
CA VAL A 310 -4.60 -1.85 -0.81
C VAL A 310 -4.50 -0.58 -1.66
N CYS A 311 -3.31 -0.20 -2.12
CA CYS A 311 -3.08 1.00 -2.94
C CYS A 311 -4.01 1.14 -4.15
N THR A 312 -4.19 0.06 -4.91
CA THR A 312 -5.07 0.03 -6.09
C THR A 312 -6.54 -0.11 -5.72
N GLU A 313 -6.85 -0.67 -4.56
CA GLU A 313 -8.22 -0.75 -4.05
C GLU A 313 -8.75 0.64 -3.66
N LEU A 314 -7.91 1.50 -3.08
CA LEU A 314 -8.25 2.91 -2.86
C LEU A 314 -8.65 3.57 -4.19
N VAL A 315 -7.81 3.46 -5.22
CA VAL A 315 -8.08 4.02 -6.56
C VAL A 315 -9.37 3.44 -7.14
N TRP A 316 -9.53 2.12 -7.08
CA TRP A 316 -10.73 1.43 -7.57
C TRP A 316 -12.00 1.88 -6.84
N ARG A 317 -11.99 1.97 -5.50
CA ARG A 317 -13.14 2.45 -4.72
C ARG A 317 -13.44 3.92 -4.97
N SER A 318 -12.40 4.74 -5.06
CA SER A 318 -12.53 6.15 -5.40
C SER A 318 -13.12 6.34 -6.78
N TRP A 319 -12.89 5.45 -7.74
CA TRP A 319 -13.38 5.62 -9.11
C TRP A 319 -14.59 4.76 -9.50
N ARG A 320 -14.91 3.68 -8.78
CA ARG A 320 -15.99 2.76 -9.17
C ARG A 320 -17.32 3.48 -9.42
N PRO A 321 -18.14 3.01 -10.38
CA PRO A 321 -19.47 3.53 -10.61
C PRO A 321 -20.36 3.36 -9.38
N GLY A 322 -21.35 4.23 -9.22
CA GLY A 322 -22.31 4.16 -8.13
C GLY A 322 -23.52 5.05 -8.38
N PRO A 323 -24.50 5.07 -7.45
CA PRO A 323 -25.68 5.92 -7.59
C PRO A 323 -25.27 7.39 -7.80
N GLY A 324 -25.63 7.95 -8.96
CA GLY A 324 -25.29 9.34 -9.34
C GLY A 324 -23.82 9.60 -9.67
N LYS A 325 -23.02 8.55 -9.87
CA LYS A 325 -21.60 8.63 -10.24
C LYS A 325 -21.31 7.69 -11.41
N GLU A 326 -20.97 8.25 -12.55
CA GLU A 326 -20.60 7.49 -13.73
C GLU A 326 -19.34 6.63 -13.49
N GLY A 327 -18.31 7.21 -12.86
CA GLY A 327 -17.11 6.50 -12.43
C GLY A 327 -16.29 5.84 -13.55
N LEU A 328 -15.36 4.98 -13.17
CA LEU A 328 -14.60 4.09 -14.06
C LEU A 328 -14.88 2.64 -13.68
N ASP A 329 -15.35 1.86 -14.65
CA ASP A 329 -15.45 0.41 -14.50
C ASP A 329 -14.10 -0.23 -14.82
N LEU A 330 -13.18 -0.17 -13.86
CA LEU A 330 -11.87 -0.79 -13.97
C LEU A 330 -12.00 -2.30 -13.72
N PRO A 331 -11.69 -3.16 -14.71
CA PRO A 331 -11.89 -4.59 -14.59
C PRO A 331 -10.96 -5.18 -13.54
N LEU A 332 -11.52 -5.96 -12.62
CA LEU A 332 -10.75 -6.76 -11.68
C LEU A 332 -10.26 -8.03 -12.38
N VAL A 333 -9.10 -8.52 -11.97
CA VAL A 333 -8.54 -9.80 -12.40
C VAL A 333 -8.50 -10.77 -11.23
N GLU A 334 -8.71 -12.06 -11.50
CA GLU A 334 -8.58 -13.09 -10.49
C GLU A 334 -7.11 -13.54 -10.36
N ILE A 335 -6.50 -13.29 -9.21
CA ILE A 335 -5.16 -13.76 -8.88
C ILE A 335 -5.26 -14.67 -7.66
N ALA A 336 -4.87 -15.93 -7.82
CA ALA A 336 -4.87 -16.93 -6.76
C ALA A 336 -6.24 -17.07 -6.03
N GLY A 337 -7.35 -17.01 -6.77
CA GLY A 337 -8.69 -17.15 -6.20
C GLY A 337 -9.30 -15.87 -5.63
N ARG A 338 -8.66 -14.71 -5.83
CA ARG A 338 -9.11 -13.41 -5.33
C ARG A 338 -9.18 -12.38 -6.44
N TRP A 339 -10.28 -11.64 -6.48
CA TRP A 339 -10.43 -10.48 -7.37
C TRP A 339 -9.57 -9.33 -6.86
N THR A 340 -8.72 -8.79 -7.72
CA THR A 340 -7.81 -7.69 -7.41
C THR A 340 -7.55 -6.84 -8.65
N LEU A 341 -6.92 -5.69 -8.47
CA LEU A 341 -6.47 -4.83 -9.54
C LEU A 341 -5.00 -4.47 -9.32
N PRO A 342 -4.03 -5.23 -9.84
CA PRO A 342 -2.63 -4.82 -9.79
C PRO A 342 -2.42 -3.52 -10.56
N ALA A 343 -1.53 -2.64 -10.09
CA ALA A 343 -1.24 -1.37 -10.77
C ALA A 343 -0.72 -1.60 -12.21
N ASN A 344 -0.01 -2.70 -12.44
CA ASN A 344 0.45 -3.10 -13.76
C ASN A 344 -0.71 -3.45 -14.72
N GLU A 345 -1.86 -3.91 -14.21
CA GLU A 345 -3.04 -4.15 -15.05
C GLU A 345 -3.70 -2.84 -15.50
N ILE A 346 -3.58 -1.75 -14.73
CA ILE A 346 -4.04 -0.42 -15.17
C ILE A 346 -3.19 0.06 -16.37
N ALA A 347 -1.86 -0.10 -16.30
CA ALA A 347 -0.97 0.22 -17.41
C ALA A 347 -1.23 -0.66 -18.64
N ARG A 348 -1.51 -1.94 -18.43
CA ARG A 348 -1.86 -2.89 -19.49
C ARG A 348 -3.19 -2.53 -20.16
N LEU A 349 -4.23 -2.29 -19.36
CA LEU A 349 -5.54 -1.85 -19.83
C LEU A 349 -5.41 -0.61 -20.71
N TYR A 350 -4.63 0.39 -20.27
CA TYR A 350 -4.35 1.56 -21.10
C TYR A 350 -3.67 1.17 -22.41
N ALA A 351 -2.62 0.35 -22.37
CA ALA A 351 -1.88 -0.05 -23.56
C ALA A 351 -2.74 -0.77 -24.62
N GLU A 352 -3.70 -1.59 -24.16
CA GLU A 352 -4.64 -2.34 -24.99
C GLU A 352 -5.75 -1.46 -25.56
N THR A 353 -6.22 -0.45 -24.82
CA THR A 353 -7.40 0.36 -25.18
C THR A 353 -7.08 1.79 -25.65
N ALA A 354 -5.82 2.25 -25.63
CA ALA A 354 -5.45 3.65 -25.91
C ALA A 354 -5.96 4.18 -27.27
N ASP A 355 -6.08 3.32 -28.27
CA ASP A 355 -6.51 3.68 -29.62
C ASP A 355 -8.05 3.57 -29.79
N GLU A 356 -8.77 3.09 -28.78
CA GLU A 356 -10.22 2.93 -28.79
C GLU A 356 -10.93 4.26 -28.48
N PRO A 357 -12.06 4.56 -29.15
CA PRO A 357 -12.78 5.81 -28.95
C PRO A 357 -13.37 5.93 -27.54
N ASP A 358 -13.73 4.81 -26.93
CA ASP A 358 -14.37 4.64 -25.62
C ASP A 358 -13.38 4.27 -24.49
N ARG A 359 -12.08 4.43 -24.73
CA ARG A 359 -11.04 4.24 -23.70
C ARG A 359 -11.35 4.99 -22.41
N LEU A 360 -11.02 4.37 -21.28
CA LEU A 360 -11.34 4.91 -19.96
C LEU A 360 -10.38 6.01 -19.49
N LEU A 361 -9.15 6.00 -20.01
CA LEU A 361 -8.02 6.77 -19.51
C LEU A 361 -7.30 7.46 -20.68
N ASP A 362 -6.75 8.65 -20.45
CA ASP A 362 -5.82 9.35 -21.35
C ASP A 362 -4.41 9.40 -20.73
N PHE A 363 -3.37 9.25 -21.55
CA PHE A 363 -1.99 9.48 -21.12
C PHE A 363 -1.71 10.97 -20.90
N VAL A 364 -1.10 11.30 -19.76
CA VAL A 364 -0.69 12.68 -19.45
C VAL A 364 0.83 12.82 -19.55
N CYS A 365 1.58 12.04 -18.78
CA CYS A 365 3.04 12.07 -18.78
C CYS A 365 3.64 10.81 -18.16
N PHE A 366 4.92 10.55 -18.47
CA PHE A 366 5.69 9.45 -17.88
C PHE A 366 7.13 9.88 -17.64
N LEU A 367 7.56 9.82 -16.38
CA LEU A 367 8.96 9.91 -15.98
C LEU A 367 9.49 8.49 -15.81
N ASP A 368 10.38 8.09 -16.72
CA ASP A 368 10.92 6.74 -16.79
C ASP A 368 12.34 6.67 -16.20
N ALA A 369 12.58 5.67 -15.35
CA ALA A 369 13.90 5.39 -14.78
C ALA A 369 14.87 4.92 -15.87
N ARG A 370 16.01 5.62 -16.00
CA ARG A 370 17.21 5.14 -16.69
C ARG A 370 18.23 4.71 -15.66
N GLU A 371 18.03 3.51 -15.12
CA GLU A 371 18.83 3.00 -14.00
C GLU A 371 20.33 2.98 -14.32
N GLN A 372 20.73 2.58 -15.53
CA GLN A 372 22.15 2.59 -15.93
C GLN A 372 22.75 4.00 -15.92
N GLU A 373 21.94 5.02 -16.20
CA GLU A 373 22.37 6.43 -16.25
C GLU A 373 22.21 7.15 -14.91
N GLY A 374 21.46 6.58 -13.96
CA GLY A 374 21.23 7.19 -12.65
C GLY A 374 20.35 8.44 -12.67
N ARG A 375 19.43 8.50 -13.63
CA ARG A 375 18.47 9.60 -13.76
C ARG A 375 17.14 9.06 -14.26
N SER A 376 16.08 9.85 -14.09
CA SER A 376 14.84 9.64 -14.83
C SER A 376 14.77 10.57 -16.05
N MET A 377 13.92 10.23 -17.02
CA MET A 377 13.67 11.06 -18.20
C MET A 377 12.18 11.11 -18.50
N ILE A 378 11.70 12.21 -19.07
CA ILE A 378 10.39 12.26 -19.70
C ILE A 378 10.40 11.28 -20.87
N ALA A 379 9.46 10.33 -20.86
CA ALA A 379 9.27 9.34 -21.90
C ALA A 379 7.91 9.55 -22.57
N ASP A 380 7.80 9.09 -23.82
CA ASP A 380 6.60 9.23 -24.62
C ASP A 380 5.55 8.16 -24.28
N GLU A 381 4.33 8.37 -24.79
CA GLU A 381 3.23 7.43 -24.61
C GLU A 381 3.56 6.02 -25.14
N PRO A 382 4.19 5.84 -26.32
CA PRO A 382 4.64 4.51 -26.75
C PRO A 382 5.56 3.80 -25.74
N ALA A 383 6.48 4.53 -25.08
CA ALA A 383 7.31 3.96 -24.03
C ALA A 383 6.46 3.54 -22.81
N PHE A 384 5.48 4.35 -22.42
CA PHE A 384 4.54 3.98 -21.37
C PHE A 384 3.72 2.73 -21.73
N ARG A 385 3.17 2.64 -22.94
CA ARG A 385 2.41 1.47 -23.42
C ARG A 385 3.22 0.18 -23.39
N ARG A 386 4.55 0.25 -23.56
CA ARG A 386 5.43 -0.93 -23.43
C ARG A 386 5.85 -1.23 -21.99
N SER A 387 5.67 -0.29 -21.07
CA SER A 387 6.23 -0.38 -19.71
C SER A 387 5.66 -1.53 -18.89
N HIS A 388 4.38 -1.90 -19.07
CA HIS A 388 3.74 -2.99 -18.32
C HIS A 388 4.35 -4.37 -18.61
N ASN A 389 5.06 -4.52 -19.74
CA ASN A 389 5.77 -5.75 -20.13
C ASN A 389 7.19 -5.81 -19.55
N ARG A 390 7.71 -4.70 -18.99
CA ARG A 390 9.04 -4.69 -18.40
C ARG A 390 9.03 -5.57 -17.15
N PRO A 391 10.05 -6.41 -16.94
CA PRO A 391 10.20 -7.05 -15.66
C PRO A 391 10.38 -5.98 -14.60
N LYS A 392 9.93 -6.30 -13.39
CA LYS A 392 10.10 -5.42 -12.22
C LYS A 392 11.56 -4.97 -12.01
N TRP A 393 12.48 -5.84 -12.42
CA TRP A 393 13.93 -5.64 -12.45
C TRP A 393 14.42 -5.76 -13.89
N ALA A 394 14.20 -4.71 -14.69
CA ALA A 394 14.66 -4.67 -16.08
C ALA A 394 15.95 -3.85 -16.18
N SER A 395 17.08 -4.49 -16.45
CA SER A 395 18.13 -3.82 -17.20
C SER A 395 17.75 -3.86 -18.69
N PRO A 396 17.70 -2.73 -19.41
CA PRO A 396 17.68 -2.76 -20.86
C PRO A 396 18.95 -3.40 -21.43
#